data_AF-A0A2D7SMI8-F1
#
_entry.id   AF-A0A2D7SMI8-F1
#
_cell.length_a   1.000
_cell.length_b   1.000
_cell.length_c   1.000
_cell.angle_alpha   90.00
_cell.angle_beta   90.00
_cell.angle_gamma   90.00
#
_symmetry.space_group_name_H-M   'P 1'
#
loop_
_entity.id
_entity.type
_entity.pdbx_description
1 polymer ?
#
loop_
_entity_poly.entity_id
_entity_poly.type
_entity_poly.pdbx_seq_one_letter_code
_entity_poly.pdbx_strand_id
1 'polypeptide(L)'
;MLGSSELGQFSVRSDQSQGTYWYLDTRPNEFENIPRKGWEGRLYSAARAIDERLKADPFQSIIHGDFKAANMVSDGVDNFGMCDFQYCGKGCCLKDICYMIACYCSSSNIDSEGDRVHHPFEEAIFDLYYAELKANAAKQGLLEVPSYDALLDAADLCFVDITRWMAGWGYWGNSFLIPRTQKILDKIDNGTLLSSENAYRQAVQSVYTINNVNV
;
A
#
# COMPACT_ATOMS: atom_id res chain seq x y z
N MET A 1 13.76 24.49 -21.75
CA MET A 1 13.48 25.15 -20.46
C MET A 1 12.00 25.50 -20.44
N LEU A 2 11.16 24.61 -19.92
CA LEU A 2 9.77 24.94 -19.61
C LEU A 2 9.76 25.65 -18.26
N GLY A 3 9.14 26.83 -18.22
CA GLY A 3 9.14 27.71 -17.05
C GLY A 3 8.37 27.11 -15.89
N SER A 4 8.86 27.38 -14.68
CA SER A 4 8.34 26.95 -13.38
C SER A 4 6.95 27.52 -13.01
N SER A 5 6.17 28.03 -13.97
CA SER A 5 4.89 28.72 -13.73
C SER A 5 3.65 27.96 -14.17
N GLU A 6 3.77 26.72 -14.66
CA GLU A 6 2.62 25.88 -15.06
C GLU A 6 2.41 24.64 -14.17
N LEU A 7 2.92 24.65 -12.94
CA LEU A 7 2.43 23.71 -11.93
C LEU A 7 1.04 24.18 -11.50
N GLY A 8 0.03 23.80 -12.27
CA GLY A 8 -1.37 24.04 -11.95
C GLY A 8 -1.64 23.62 -10.51
N GLN A 9 -2.37 24.47 -9.78
CA GLN A 9 -2.92 24.08 -8.49
C GLN A 9 -3.83 22.88 -8.71
N PHE A 10 -3.32 21.67 -8.44
CA PHE A 10 -4.14 20.47 -8.38
C PHE A 10 -5.06 20.60 -7.17
N SER A 11 -6.24 21.15 -7.39
CA SER A 11 -7.37 20.97 -6.48
C SER A 11 -7.78 19.51 -6.59
N VAL A 12 -7.48 18.72 -5.55
CA VAL A 12 -8.17 17.45 -5.33
C VAL A 12 -9.65 17.81 -5.27
N ARG A 13 -10.46 17.26 -6.18
CA ARG A 13 -11.90 17.50 -6.17
C ARG A 13 -12.47 16.98 -4.85
N SER A 14 -13.54 17.60 -4.35
CA SER A 14 -14.16 17.22 -3.07
C SER A 14 -14.67 15.77 -3.01
N ASP A 15 -14.70 15.06 -4.13
CA ASP A 15 -15.06 13.65 -4.29
C ASP A 15 -13.86 12.67 -4.16
N GLN A 16 -12.63 13.16 -4.00
CA GLN A 16 -11.40 12.33 -3.93
C GLN A 16 -10.74 12.37 -2.53
N SER A 17 -11.55 12.32 -1.47
CA SER A 17 -11.08 12.34 -0.08
C SER A 17 -10.28 11.09 0.33
N GLN A 18 -10.38 10.01 -0.45
CA GLN A 18 -9.61 8.79 -0.29
C GLN A 18 -9.40 8.13 -1.65
N GLY A 19 -8.17 7.71 -1.92
CA GLY A 19 -7.79 6.99 -3.13
C GLY A 19 -7.80 5.47 -2.97
N THR A 20 -7.52 4.85 -4.12
CA THR A 20 -7.53 3.43 -4.50
C THR A 20 -8.84 2.87 -5.04
N TYR A 21 -8.72 1.98 -6.01
CA TYR A 21 -9.85 1.23 -6.54
C TYR A 21 -10.46 0.27 -5.49
N TRP A 22 -9.69 -0.08 -4.45
CA TRP A 22 -9.97 -1.18 -3.53
C TRP A 22 -10.17 -0.78 -2.06
N TYR A 23 -10.24 0.51 -1.71
CA TYR A 23 -10.31 0.90 -0.30
C TYR A 23 -11.59 0.38 0.37
N LEU A 24 -11.46 0.11 1.67
CA LEU A 24 -12.44 -0.69 2.42
C LEU A 24 -13.86 -0.10 2.38
N ASP A 25 -13.98 1.22 2.49
CA ASP A 25 -15.29 1.91 2.59
C ASP A 25 -16.15 1.78 1.31
N THR A 26 -15.56 1.49 0.15
CA THR A 26 -16.30 1.29 -1.12
C THR A 26 -16.42 -0.17 -1.54
N ARG A 27 -15.86 -1.10 -0.77
CA ARG A 27 -15.77 -2.53 -1.12
C ARG A 27 -16.41 -3.45 -0.08
N PRO A 28 -17.67 -3.20 0.35
CA PRO A 28 -18.32 -4.04 1.35
C PRO A 28 -18.56 -5.46 0.84
N ASN A 29 -18.88 -5.64 -0.44
CA ASN A 29 -19.15 -6.98 -0.99
C ASN A 29 -17.89 -7.85 -0.97
N GLU A 30 -16.76 -7.31 -1.44
CA GLU A 30 -15.47 -7.99 -1.40
C GLU A 30 -15.08 -8.28 0.06
N PHE A 31 -15.27 -7.33 0.98
CA PHE A 31 -14.99 -7.56 2.39
C PHE A 31 -15.85 -8.68 3.03
N GLU A 32 -17.12 -8.77 2.67
CA GLU A 32 -18.02 -9.82 3.14
C GLU A 32 -17.67 -11.21 2.58
N ASN A 33 -17.06 -11.26 1.40
CA ASN A 33 -16.65 -12.52 0.76
C ASN A 33 -15.36 -13.12 1.34
N ILE A 34 -14.60 -12.40 2.17
CA ILE A 34 -13.36 -12.92 2.78
C ILE A 34 -13.69 -14.14 3.67
N PRO A 35 -13.04 -15.30 3.50
CA PRO A 35 -13.29 -16.46 4.34
C PRO A 35 -13.07 -16.16 5.83
N ARG A 36 -13.98 -16.65 6.69
CA ARG A 36 -13.97 -16.37 8.14
C ARG A 36 -13.15 -17.38 8.97
N LYS A 37 -12.40 -18.26 8.32
CA LYS A 37 -11.63 -19.35 8.95
C LYS A 37 -10.17 -19.25 8.54
N GLY A 38 -9.30 -19.93 9.28
CA GLY A 38 -7.87 -19.97 8.98
C GLY A 38 -7.24 -18.57 9.05
N TRP A 39 -6.22 -18.35 8.23
CA TRP A 39 -5.51 -17.08 8.16
C TRP A 39 -6.37 -15.97 7.54
N GLU A 40 -7.31 -16.29 6.64
CA GLU A 40 -8.25 -15.29 6.10
C GLU A 40 -9.20 -14.75 7.18
N GLY A 41 -9.58 -15.57 8.18
CA GLY A 41 -10.37 -15.09 9.32
C GLY A 41 -9.62 -14.05 10.17
N ARG A 42 -8.30 -14.22 10.31
CA ARG A 42 -7.40 -13.25 10.93
C ARG A 42 -7.31 -11.97 10.10
N LEU A 43 -7.15 -12.11 8.78
CA LEU A 43 -7.14 -11.00 7.82
C LEU A 43 -8.43 -10.18 7.88
N TYR A 44 -9.59 -10.85 7.89
CA TYR A 44 -10.89 -10.18 8.02
C TYR A 44 -10.99 -9.36 9.29
N SER A 45 -10.57 -9.94 10.41
CA SER A 45 -10.67 -9.30 11.74
C SER A 45 -9.68 -8.14 11.91
N ALA A 46 -8.53 -8.20 11.23
CA ALA A 46 -7.52 -7.15 11.22
C ALA A 46 -7.84 -5.99 10.26
N ALA A 47 -8.67 -6.21 9.24
CA ALA A 47 -8.84 -5.31 8.10
C ALA A 47 -9.15 -3.85 8.48
N ARG A 48 -10.07 -3.62 9.43
CA ARG A 48 -10.42 -2.26 9.86
C ARG A 48 -9.27 -1.58 10.60
N ALA A 49 -8.57 -2.31 11.47
CA ALA A 49 -7.43 -1.77 12.20
C ALA A 49 -6.28 -1.36 11.24
N ILE A 50 -6.06 -2.16 10.20
CA ILE A 50 -5.07 -1.87 9.15
C ILE A 50 -5.48 -0.66 8.32
N ASP A 51 -6.74 -0.59 7.88
CA ASP A 51 -7.27 0.56 7.13
C ASP A 51 -7.19 1.86 7.96
N GLU A 52 -7.58 1.82 9.23
CA GLU A 52 -7.47 2.94 10.16
C GLU A 52 -6.00 3.40 10.33
N ARG A 53 -5.06 2.45 10.48
CA ARG A 53 -3.62 2.77 10.59
C ARG A 53 -3.05 3.38 9.31
N LEU A 54 -3.45 2.92 8.14
CA LEU A 54 -3.03 3.48 6.84
C LEU A 54 -3.61 4.89 6.61
N LYS A 55 -4.86 5.13 7.03
CA LYS A 55 -5.51 6.46 6.99
C LYS A 55 -4.86 7.45 7.96
N ALA A 56 -4.38 6.97 9.10
CA ALA A 56 -3.70 7.77 10.12
C ALA A 56 -2.20 7.97 9.84
N ASP A 57 -1.63 7.36 8.81
CA ASP A 57 -0.21 7.50 8.50
C ASP A 57 0.14 8.98 8.26
N PRO A 58 1.18 9.55 8.91
CA PRO A 58 1.49 10.98 8.80
C PRO A 58 1.94 11.39 7.40
N PHE A 59 2.44 10.45 6.59
CA PHE A 59 2.95 10.72 5.25
C PHE A 59 1.92 10.33 4.17
N GLN A 60 0.75 10.98 4.25
CA GLN A 60 -0.27 10.90 3.20
C GLN A 60 0.19 11.68 1.95
N SER A 61 -0.13 11.15 0.78
CA SER A 61 0.08 11.82 -0.50
C SER A 61 -1.20 11.79 -1.35
N ILE A 62 -1.15 12.44 -2.50
CA ILE A 62 -2.07 12.15 -3.59
C ILE A 62 -1.55 10.89 -4.28
N ILE A 63 -2.39 9.87 -4.38
CA ILE A 63 -2.10 8.61 -5.07
C ILE A 63 -2.97 8.49 -6.32
N HIS A 64 -2.47 7.78 -7.33
CA HIS A 64 -3.20 7.43 -8.53
C HIS A 64 -4.35 6.46 -8.24
N GLY A 65 -4.12 5.47 -7.36
CA GLY A 65 -5.14 4.53 -6.90
C GLY A 65 -5.45 3.35 -7.85
N ASP A 66 -4.79 3.29 -9.00
CA ASP A 66 -4.76 2.14 -9.92
C ASP A 66 -3.41 2.12 -10.67
N PHE A 67 -2.32 2.32 -9.92
CA PHE A 67 -0.97 2.44 -10.47
C PHE A 67 -0.41 1.09 -10.91
N LYS A 68 -0.48 0.80 -12.22
CA LYS A 68 0.02 -0.43 -12.83
C LYS A 68 0.48 -0.20 -14.27
N ALA A 69 1.32 -1.09 -14.78
CA ALA A 69 1.87 -0.99 -16.14
C ALA A 69 0.81 -0.88 -17.25
N ALA A 70 -0.36 -1.51 -17.08
CA ALA A 70 -1.47 -1.41 -18.03
C ALA A 70 -2.04 0.02 -18.17
N ASN A 71 -1.80 0.88 -17.19
CA ASN A 71 -2.24 2.28 -17.16
C ASN A 71 -1.09 3.25 -17.49
N MET A 72 0.07 2.73 -17.96
CA MET A 72 1.21 3.53 -18.39
C MET A 72 1.24 3.67 -19.91
N VAL A 73 1.48 4.89 -20.39
CA VAL A 73 1.68 5.19 -21.81
C VAL A 73 3.09 5.75 -21.98
N SER A 74 3.97 5.04 -22.67
CA SER A 74 5.35 5.48 -22.91
C SER A 74 5.59 5.84 -24.37
N ASP A 75 6.50 6.79 -24.59
CA ASP A 75 7.06 7.12 -25.90
C ASP A 75 8.29 6.27 -26.28
N GLY A 76 8.73 5.38 -25.38
CA GLY A 76 9.88 4.48 -25.57
C GLY A 76 11.25 5.12 -25.36
N VAL A 77 11.31 6.39 -24.93
CA VAL A 77 12.58 7.14 -24.85
C VAL A 77 13.07 7.31 -23.42
N ASP A 78 12.17 7.55 -22.46
CA ASP A 78 12.38 7.55 -20.99
C ASP A 78 11.16 8.13 -20.25
N ASN A 79 10.17 8.65 -20.99
CA ASN A 79 8.98 9.25 -20.42
C ASN A 79 7.82 8.27 -20.44
N PHE A 80 6.99 8.36 -19.41
CA PHE A 80 5.66 7.77 -19.41
C PHE A 80 4.65 8.73 -18.83
N GLY A 81 3.44 8.72 -19.41
CA GLY A 81 2.24 9.27 -18.81
C GLY A 81 1.45 8.17 -18.12
N MET A 82 0.65 8.57 -17.14
CA MET A 82 -0.36 7.71 -16.53
C MET A 82 -1.74 8.05 -17.11
N CYS A 83 -2.64 7.08 -17.17
CA CYS A 83 -4.07 7.26 -17.46
C CYS A 83 -4.93 6.55 -16.40
N ASP A 84 -6.25 6.71 -16.45
CA ASP A 84 -7.20 6.02 -15.54
C ASP A 84 -7.21 6.58 -14.09
N PHE A 85 -7.34 7.91 -13.96
CA PHE A 85 -7.30 8.64 -12.68
C PHE A 85 -8.62 8.65 -11.87
N GLN A 86 -9.63 7.85 -12.22
CA GLN A 86 -10.92 7.87 -11.51
C GLN A 86 -10.82 7.42 -10.04
N TYR A 87 -9.74 6.74 -9.65
CA TYR A 87 -9.48 6.28 -8.28
C TYR A 87 -8.38 7.10 -7.56
N CYS A 88 -7.99 8.23 -8.16
CA CYS A 88 -7.05 9.16 -7.58
C CYS A 88 -7.61 9.78 -6.30
N GLY A 89 -6.76 10.06 -5.32
CA GLY A 89 -7.18 10.71 -4.09
C GLY A 89 -6.11 10.64 -3.01
N LYS A 90 -6.48 11.07 -1.79
CA LYS A 90 -5.59 10.99 -0.63
C LYS A 90 -5.34 9.54 -0.22
N GLY A 91 -4.09 9.17 0.07
CA GLY A 91 -3.77 7.86 0.63
C GLY A 91 -2.36 7.78 1.19
N CYS A 92 -2.05 6.69 1.88
CA CYS A 92 -0.69 6.36 2.29
C CYS A 92 0.23 6.32 1.05
N CYS A 93 1.39 6.98 1.14
CA CYS A 93 2.29 7.18 0.01
C CYS A 93 2.82 5.90 -0.66
N LEU A 94 2.73 4.75 0.01
CA LEU A 94 3.18 3.47 -0.54
C LEU A 94 2.10 2.64 -1.23
N LYS A 95 0.82 3.07 -1.23
CA LYS A 95 -0.26 2.27 -1.84
C LYS A 95 -0.02 2.01 -3.34
N ASP A 96 0.39 3.03 -4.10
CA ASP A 96 0.67 2.87 -5.54
C ASP A 96 1.90 1.99 -5.80
N ILE A 97 2.98 2.15 -5.02
CA ILE A 97 4.21 1.36 -5.18
C ILE A 97 3.95 -0.11 -4.85
N CYS A 98 3.27 -0.39 -3.74
CA CYS A 98 2.94 -1.76 -3.34
C CYS A 98 1.98 -2.39 -4.36
N TYR A 99 1.03 -1.63 -4.90
CA TYR A 99 0.13 -2.13 -5.93
C TYR A 99 0.85 -2.43 -7.25
N MET A 100 1.77 -1.57 -7.67
CA MET A 100 2.61 -1.80 -8.84
C MET A 100 3.41 -3.10 -8.69
N ILE A 101 4.06 -3.29 -7.53
CA ILE A 101 4.79 -4.52 -7.21
C ILE A 101 3.84 -5.71 -7.26
N ALA A 102 2.67 -5.62 -6.62
CA ALA A 102 1.66 -6.69 -6.66
C ALA A 102 1.23 -7.05 -8.09
N CYS A 103 1.04 -6.08 -8.98
CA CYS A 103 0.64 -6.33 -10.36
C CYS A 103 1.76 -6.89 -11.24
N TYR A 104 3.01 -6.54 -10.95
CA TYR A 104 4.16 -6.97 -11.75
C TYR A 104 4.66 -8.37 -11.35
N CYS A 105 4.50 -8.73 -10.08
CA CYS A 105 4.99 -9.97 -9.53
C CYS A 105 3.92 -11.06 -9.64
N SER A 106 3.80 -11.73 -10.78
CA SER A 106 2.93 -12.92 -10.84
C SER A 106 3.62 -14.13 -10.20
N SER A 107 2.84 -15.15 -9.83
CA SER A 107 3.34 -16.40 -9.21
C SER A 107 4.40 -17.14 -10.02
N SER A 108 4.65 -16.78 -11.29
CA SER A 108 5.77 -17.31 -12.08
C SER A 108 7.14 -16.77 -11.67
N ASN A 109 7.18 -15.75 -10.80
CA ASN A 109 8.40 -15.09 -10.35
C ASN A 109 8.84 -15.53 -8.94
N ILE A 110 8.13 -16.49 -8.33
CA ILE A 110 8.51 -17.11 -7.05
C ILE A 110 9.44 -18.28 -7.35
N ASP A 111 10.52 -18.43 -6.59
CA ASP A 111 11.35 -19.62 -6.70
C ASP A 111 10.60 -20.87 -6.22
N SER A 112 11.09 -22.05 -6.63
CA SER A 112 10.49 -23.35 -6.32
C SER A 112 10.39 -23.66 -4.82
N GLU A 113 11.02 -22.85 -3.97
CA GLU A 113 11.02 -23.02 -2.51
C GLU A 113 9.90 -22.23 -1.83
N GLY A 114 9.25 -21.28 -2.52
CA GLY A 114 8.11 -20.54 -1.96
C GLY A 114 8.48 -19.64 -0.77
N ASP A 115 9.76 -19.52 -0.45
CA ASP A 115 10.28 -18.82 0.74
C ASP A 115 10.50 -17.33 0.51
N ARG A 116 10.45 -16.86 -0.75
CA ARG A 116 10.55 -15.44 -1.07
C ARG A 116 9.25 -14.71 -0.73
N VAL A 117 9.28 -14.07 0.43
CA VAL A 117 8.28 -13.10 0.91
C VAL A 117 8.29 -11.80 0.09
N HIS A 118 9.41 -11.52 -0.59
CA HIS A 118 9.68 -10.27 -1.31
C HIS A 118 10.10 -10.55 -2.76
N HIS A 119 9.77 -9.63 -3.67
CA HIS A 119 10.27 -9.71 -5.05
C HIS A 119 11.77 -9.37 -5.11
N PRO A 120 12.59 -9.98 -6.00
CA PRO A 120 14.03 -9.70 -6.10
C PRO A 120 14.41 -8.23 -6.37
N PHE A 121 13.48 -7.43 -6.89
CA PHE A 121 13.71 -5.99 -7.12
C PHE A 121 13.02 -5.09 -6.09
N GLU A 122 12.30 -5.66 -5.12
CA GLU A 122 11.54 -4.89 -4.13
C GLU A 122 12.44 -3.97 -3.31
N GLU A 123 13.56 -4.50 -2.80
CA GLU A 123 14.55 -3.73 -2.04
C GLU A 123 15.10 -2.56 -2.88
N ALA A 124 15.50 -2.83 -4.13
CA ALA A 124 16.00 -1.80 -5.04
C ALA A 124 14.94 -0.71 -5.35
N ILE A 125 13.65 -1.08 -5.45
CA ILE A 125 12.56 -0.13 -5.66
C ILE A 125 12.38 0.77 -4.44
N PHE A 126 12.36 0.20 -3.23
CA PHE A 126 12.21 0.98 -2.00
C PHE A 126 13.42 1.86 -1.73
N ASP A 127 14.63 1.39 -1.99
CA ASP A 127 15.86 2.18 -1.87
C ASP A 127 15.84 3.38 -2.82
N LEU A 128 15.48 3.16 -4.09
CA LEU A 128 15.35 4.23 -5.07
C LEU A 128 14.28 5.24 -4.67
N TYR A 129 13.09 4.76 -4.29
CA TYR A 129 12.00 5.62 -3.86
C TYR A 129 12.41 6.48 -2.66
N TYR A 130 13.04 5.88 -1.64
CA TYR A 130 13.48 6.61 -0.46
C TYR A 130 14.59 7.63 -0.76
N ALA A 131 15.55 7.27 -1.62
CA ALA A 131 16.60 8.18 -2.06
C ALA A 131 16.00 9.40 -2.79
N GLU A 132 15.09 9.17 -3.74
CA GLU A 132 14.42 10.23 -4.48
C GLU A 132 13.48 11.07 -3.61
N LEU A 133 12.75 10.45 -2.68
CA LEU A 133 11.90 11.16 -1.74
C LEU A 133 12.70 12.17 -0.91
N LYS A 134 13.84 11.73 -0.33
CA LYS A 134 14.74 12.61 0.41
C LYS A 134 15.31 13.74 -0.45
N ALA A 135 15.79 13.41 -1.65
CA ALA A 135 16.36 14.40 -2.55
C ALA A 135 15.34 15.47 -2.96
N ASN A 136 14.11 15.06 -3.26
CA ASN A 136 13.04 15.97 -3.65
C ASN A 136 12.49 16.78 -2.46
N ALA A 137 12.36 16.18 -1.28
CA ALA A 137 11.99 16.88 -0.06
C ALA A 137 13.00 17.99 0.28
N ALA A 138 14.30 17.70 0.20
CA ALA A 138 15.35 18.69 0.42
C ALA A 138 15.30 19.85 -0.58
N LYS A 139 15.05 19.56 -1.87
CA LYS A 139 14.88 20.59 -2.91
C LYS A 139 13.65 21.48 -2.67
N GLN A 140 12.60 20.93 -2.09
CA GLN A 140 11.36 21.64 -1.77
C GLN A 140 11.37 22.32 -0.38
N GLY A 141 12.45 22.15 0.39
CA GLY A 141 12.54 22.68 1.75
C GLY A 141 11.60 22.00 2.75
N LEU A 142 11.14 20.78 2.45
CA LEU A 142 10.37 19.98 3.40
C LEU A 142 11.29 19.51 4.53
N LEU A 143 10.83 19.71 5.77
CA LEU A 143 11.64 19.45 6.97
C LEU A 143 11.66 17.97 7.35
N GLU A 144 10.65 17.21 6.93
CA GLU A 144 10.43 15.85 7.39
C GLU A 144 10.00 14.93 6.24
N VAL A 145 10.54 13.72 6.26
CA VAL A 145 10.17 12.57 5.42
C VAL A 145 10.08 11.34 6.33
N PRO A 146 9.34 10.29 5.95
CA PRO A 146 9.34 9.06 6.73
C PRO A 146 10.76 8.49 6.82
N SER A 147 11.09 7.86 7.94
CA SER A 147 12.28 7.01 7.99
C SER A 147 12.10 5.82 7.04
N TYR A 148 13.21 5.19 6.67
CA TYR A 148 13.15 3.98 5.83
C TYR A 148 12.34 2.87 6.51
N ASP A 149 12.54 2.64 7.80
CA ASP A 149 11.76 1.65 8.57
C ASP A 149 10.26 1.99 8.59
N ALA A 150 9.91 3.27 8.74
CA ALA A 150 8.50 3.70 8.69
C ALA A 150 7.87 3.48 7.31
N LEU A 151 8.65 3.65 6.22
CA LEU A 151 8.22 3.26 4.88
C LEU A 151 7.98 1.75 4.80
N LEU A 152 8.92 0.92 5.27
CA LEU A 152 8.75 -0.54 5.22
C LEU A 152 7.54 -1.00 6.05
N ASP A 153 7.30 -0.41 7.22
CA ASP A 153 6.12 -0.65 8.03
C ASP A 153 4.81 -0.27 7.31
N ALA A 154 4.80 0.86 6.60
CA ALA A 154 3.66 1.25 5.77
C ALA A 154 3.48 0.29 4.58
N ALA A 155 4.57 -0.21 4.00
CA ALA A 155 4.55 -1.15 2.88
C ALA A 155 3.90 -2.47 3.30
N ASP A 156 4.29 -3.03 4.44
CA ASP A 156 3.68 -4.23 5.03
C ASP A 156 2.15 -4.11 5.07
N LEU A 157 1.66 -3.02 5.66
CA LEU A 157 0.23 -2.78 5.78
C LEU A 157 -0.45 -2.59 4.40
N CYS A 158 0.22 -1.95 3.45
CA CYS A 158 -0.29 -1.83 2.08
C CYS A 158 -0.41 -3.20 1.38
N PHE A 159 0.56 -4.10 1.56
CA PHE A 159 0.50 -5.46 1.02
C PHE A 159 -0.61 -6.30 1.67
N VAL A 160 -0.87 -6.11 2.96
CA VAL A 160 -1.99 -6.78 3.62
C VAL A 160 -3.33 -6.21 3.16
N ASP A 161 -3.45 -4.88 3.00
CA ASP A 161 -4.68 -4.23 2.51
C ASP A 161 -5.06 -4.70 1.10
N ILE A 162 -4.10 -4.81 0.18
CA ILE A 162 -4.39 -5.37 -1.14
C ILE A 162 -4.74 -6.86 -1.07
N THR A 163 -4.06 -7.63 -0.20
CA THR A 163 -4.37 -9.05 -0.03
C THR A 163 -5.77 -9.26 0.55
N ARG A 164 -6.21 -8.41 1.47
CA ARG A 164 -7.59 -8.37 1.98
C ARG A 164 -8.58 -8.21 0.84
N TRP A 165 -8.34 -7.28 -0.07
CA TRP A 165 -9.22 -7.09 -1.22
C TRP A 165 -9.25 -8.31 -2.15
N MET A 166 -8.07 -8.87 -2.45
CA MET A 166 -7.96 -10.08 -3.27
C MET A 166 -8.63 -11.30 -2.63
N ALA A 167 -8.56 -11.46 -1.31
CA ALA A 167 -9.22 -12.54 -0.58
C ALA A 167 -10.75 -12.54 -0.76
N GLY A 168 -11.32 -11.36 -1.01
CA GLY A 168 -12.75 -11.16 -1.23
C GLY A 168 -13.21 -11.15 -2.69
N TRP A 169 -12.28 -11.03 -3.64
CA TRP A 169 -12.58 -10.81 -5.06
C TRP A 169 -11.90 -11.81 -6.00
N GLY A 170 -10.64 -12.17 -5.73
CA GLY A 170 -9.81 -13.05 -6.54
C GLY A 170 -8.32 -12.69 -6.44
N TYR A 171 -7.43 -13.65 -6.73
CA TYR A 171 -5.98 -13.41 -6.65
C TYR A 171 -5.30 -13.15 -8.01
N TRP A 172 -5.89 -13.61 -9.13
CA TRP A 172 -5.33 -13.44 -10.50
C TRP A 172 -3.84 -13.74 -10.65
N GLY A 173 -3.33 -14.78 -9.97
CA GLY A 173 -1.91 -15.15 -10.00
C GLY A 173 -1.03 -14.42 -8.99
N ASN A 174 -1.60 -13.56 -8.14
CA ASN A 174 -0.89 -12.84 -7.07
C ASN A 174 -0.91 -13.57 -5.73
N SER A 175 -1.00 -14.91 -5.75
CA SER A 175 -0.97 -15.74 -4.54
C SER A 175 0.37 -15.66 -3.80
N PHE A 176 1.41 -15.09 -4.41
CA PHE A 176 2.70 -14.81 -3.77
C PHE A 176 2.59 -13.89 -2.55
N LEU A 177 1.53 -13.08 -2.45
CA LEU A 177 1.29 -12.22 -1.29
C LEU A 177 0.74 -12.98 -0.07
N ILE A 178 0.30 -14.24 -0.23
CA ILE A 178 -0.29 -15.02 0.87
C ILE A 178 0.74 -15.29 1.98
N PRO A 179 1.93 -15.88 1.72
CA PRO A 179 2.91 -16.12 2.78
C PRO A 179 3.38 -14.83 3.46
N ARG A 180 3.51 -13.74 2.70
CA ARG A 180 3.82 -12.41 3.24
C ARG A 180 2.74 -11.91 4.19
N THR A 181 1.49 -11.99 3.76
CA THR A 181 0.35 -11.56 4.57
C THR A 181 0.25 -12.38 5.85
N GLN A 182 0.48 -13.69 5.79
CA GLN A 182 0.50 -14.55 6.98
C GLN A 182 1.61 -14.13 7.96
N LYS A 183 2.83 -13.88 7.49
CA LYS A 183 3.94 -13.40 8.35
C LYS A 183 3.64 -12.06 9.00
N ILE A 184 3.03 -11.13 8.28
CA ILE A 184 2.63 -9.83 8.83
C ILE A 184 1.51 -9.99 9.86
N LEU A 185 0.51 -10.84 9.58
CA LEU A 185 -0.52 -11.16 10.56
C LEU A 185 0.10 -11.84 11.80
N ASP A 186 1.11 -12.70 11.65
CA ASP A 186 1.81 -13.33 12.78
C ASP A 186 2.53 -12.29 13.64
N LYS A 187 3.11 -11.24 13.03
CA LYS A 187 3.68 -10.08 13.75
C LYS A 187 2.60 -9.35 14.58
N ILE A 188 1.37 -9.27 14.07
CA ILE A 188 0.25 -8.56 14.71
C ILE A 188 -0.38 -9.40 15.83
N ASP A 189 -0.69 -10.67 15.59
CA ASP A 189 -1.57 -11.47 16.45
C ASP A 189 -0.93 -12.76 16.99
N ASN A 190 0.37 -12.94 16.79
CA ASN A 190 1.14 -14.11 17.20
C ASN A 190 0.58 -15.44 16.64
N GLY A 191 0.04 -15.41 15.42
CA GLY A 191 -0.46 -16.59 14.73
C GLY A 191 -1.89 -16.98 15.10
N THR A 192 -2.55 -16.21 15.96
CA THR A 192 -3.83 -16.58 16.58
C THR A 192 -4.89 -15.50 16.37
N LEU A 193 -6.12 -15.92 16.07
CA LEU A 193 -7.25 -15.00 15.97
C LEU A 193 -7.49 -14.27 17.31
N LEU A 194 -7.43 -12.94 17.30
CA LEU A 194 -7.69 -12.15 18.50
C LEU A 194 -9.20 -12.08 18.81
N SER A 195 -9.51 -11.74 20.06
CA SER A 195 -10.87 -11.80 20.62
C SER A 195 -11.85 -10.77 20.04
N SER A 196 -11.38 -9.70 19.41
CA SER A 196 -12.22 -8.62 18.87
C SER A 196 -11.46 -7.73 17.90
N GLU A 197 -12.18 -6.94 17.11
CA GLU A 197 -11.56 -5.88 16.29
C GLU A 197 -10.79 -4.87 17.15
N ASN A 198 -11.23 -4.58 18.38
CA ASN A 198 -10.51 -3.67 19.27
C ASN A 198 -9.16 -4.25 19.72
N ALA A 199 -9.09 -5.57 19.93
CA ALA A 199 -7.82 -6.24 20.18
C ALA A 199 -6.87 -6.12 18.96
N TYR A 200 -7.40 -6.22 17.74
CA TYR A 200 -6.62 -5.95 16.53
C TYR A 200 -6.17 -4.49 16.41
N ARG A 201 -7.00 -3.51 16.77
CA ARG A 201 -6.59 -2.08 16.81
C ARG A 201 -5.41 -1.87 17.75
N GLN A 202 -5.48 -2.43 18.96
CA GLN A 202 -4.40 -2.35 19.93
C GLN A 202 -3.12 -3.04 19.45
N ALA A 203 -3.25 -4.23 18.86
CA ALA A 203 -2.13 -5.00 18.32
C ALA A 203 -1.45 -4.27 17.15
N VAL A 204 -2.22 -3.79 16.16
CA VAL A 204 -1.70 -3.02 15.03
C VAL A 204 -0.99 -1.75 15.53
N GLN A 205 -1.59 -1.01 16.47
CA GLN A 205 -0.96 0.19 17.02
C GLN A 205 0.36 -0.13 17.76
N SER A 206 0.42 -1.25 18.48
CA SER A 206 1.62 -1.69 19.19
C SER A 206 2.75 -2.11 18.23
N VAL A 207 2.40 -2.74 17.12
CA VAL A 207 3.39 -3.29 16.16
C VAL A 207 3.82 -2.25 15.13
N TYR A 208 2.88 -1.43 14.68
CA TYR A 208 3.06 -0.41 13.65
C TYR A 208 2.78 0.97 14.24
N THR A 209 3.62 1.38 15.19
CA THR A 209 3.43 2.64 15.93
C THR A 209 3.57 3.85 14.99
N ILE A 210 2.64 4.80 15.10
CA ILE A 210 2.84 6.15 14.53
C ILE A 210 3.65 6.93 15.55
N ASN A 211 4.94 7.13 15.27
CA ASN A 211 5.72 8.10 16.01
C ASN A 211 5.25 9.48 15.54
N ASN A 212 4.67 10.27 16.44
CA ASN A 212 4.26 11.63 16.12
C ASN A 212 5.46 12.39 15.55
N VAL A 213 5.42 12.65 14.26
CA VAL A 213 6.28 13.63 13.62
C VAL A 213 5.74 14.99 14.04
N ASN A 214 6.61 15.93 14.40
CA ASN A 214 6.17 17.21 14.94
C ASN A 214 5.59 18.05 13.79
N VAL A 215 4.27 17.92 13.56
CA VAL A 215 3.52 18.74 12.60
C VAL A 215 3.46 20.20 13.03
#